data_AF-A0ABD5VTL8-F1
#
_entry.id   AF-A0ABD5VTL8-F1
#
_cell.length_a   1.000
_cell.length_b   1.000
_cell.length_c   1.000
_cell.angle_alpha   90.00
_cell.angle_beta   90.00
_cell.angle_gamma   90.00
#
_symmetry.space_group_name_H-M   'P 1'
#
loop_
_entity.id
_entity.type
_entity.pdbx_description
1 polymer ?
#
loop_
_entity_poly.entity_id
_entity_poly.type
_entity_poly.pdbx_seq_one_letter_code
_entity_poly.pdbx_strand_id
1 'polypeptide(L)'
;MLRTTGATLASGLVLGGATGLGGAQEAYRVVQDGNCTPLVPLQGDVPVEEFYTYNAPKTHYSGTGDIVALQDPHASRLFLYTGPDGVTSLVFVHGMAQREDPVGGGSASFVIKGVPPSAEWAVRDDDYGSVMTTSPEGEQILNTQLDQWDIEETQMTVNWTWGTGNTDGAVLKNLADLDAIVIENSFNEDTPLYGKKYTGKVDRWEALTGDMADPQAVPLEMGVPITIEPGSC
;
A
#
# COMPACT_ATOMS: atom_id res chain seq x y z
N MET A 1 -74.53 31.69 28.65
CA MET A 1 -73.09 32.02 28.68
C MET A 1 -72.32 30.78 29.13
N LEU A 2 -71.56 30.14 28.24
CA LEU A 2 -70.40 29.33 28.61
C LEU A 2 -69.53 29.19 27.35
N ARG A 3 -68.31 29.72 27.41
CA ARG A 3 -67.28 29.66 26.37
C ARG A 3 -66.46 28.39 26.60
N THR A 4 -66.17 27.66 25.54
CA THR A 4 -65.13 26.61 25.55
C THR A 4 -64.26 26.80 24.33
N THR A 5 -63.05 27.32 24.55
CA THR A 5 -61.98 27.48 23.58
C THR A 5 -61.12 26.22 23.60
N GLY A 6 -61.06 25.50 22.47
CA GLY A 6 -60.11 24.40 22.26
C GLY A 6 -59.00 24.86 21.32
N ALA A 7 -57.77 24.93 21.83
CA ALA A 7 -56.56 25.20 21.06
C ALA A 7 -56.07 23.89 20.42
N THR A 8 -55.74 23.91 19.13
CA THR A 8 -55.04 22.82 18.46
C THR A 8 -53.69 23.32 18.00
N LEU A 9 -52.62 22.73 18.53
CA LEU A 9 -51.22 22.94 18.15
C LEU A 9 -50.97 22.27 16.79
N ALA A 10 -50.56 23.06 15.80
CA ALA A 10 -50.06 22.54 14.53
C ALA A 10 -48.57 22.25 14.64
N SER A 11 -48.20 20.98 14.48
CA SER A 11 -46.83 20.48 14.46
C SER A 11 -46.02 21.09 13.32
N GLY A 12 -44.80 21.54 13.64
CA GLY A 12 -43.84 22.05 12.67
C GLY A 12 -43.26 20.92 11.79
N LEU A 13 -43.12 21.20 10.50
CA LEU A 13 -42.27 20.44 9.59
C LEU A 13 -40.81 20.87 9.82
N VAL A 14 -39.95 19.92 10.17
CA VAL A 14 -38.49 20.06 10.05
C VAL A 14 -38.09 19.51 8.68
N LEU A 15 -37.73 20.38 7.76
CA LEU A 15 -37.03 20.01 6.52
C LEU A 15 -35.54 19.87 6.84
N GLY A 16 -35.14 18.66 7.23
CA GLY A 16 -33.74 18.27 7.39
C GLY A 16 -33.36 17.30 6.28
N GLY A 17 -32.39 17.69 5.46
CA GLY A 17 -31.83 16.86 4.39
C GLY A 17 -30.68 17.58 3.72
N ALA A 18 -29.56 17.66 4.43
CA ALA A 18 -28.28 18.10 3.87
C ALA A 18 -27.85 17.09 2.80
N THR A 19 -27.73 17.52 1.55
CA THR A 19 -26.98 16.79 0.52
C THR A 19 -25.51 16.95 0.84
N GLY A 20 -24.95 16.03 1.61
CA GLY A 20 -23.51 15.83 1.65
C GLY A 20 -23.06 15.34 0.28
N LEU A 21 -22.31 16.15 -0.45
CA LEU A 21 -21.45 15.67 -1.54
C LEU A 21 -20.30 14.91 -0.89
N GLY A 22 -20.55 13.68 -0.45
CA GLY A 22 -19.48 12.70 -0.31
C GLY A 22 -19.09 12.32 -1.73
N GLY A 23 -17.86 12.64 -2.13
CA GLY A 23 -17.30 12.09 -3.37
C GLY A 23 -17.53 10.59 -3.34
N ALA A 24 -18.10 10.03 -4.41
CA ALA A 24 -18.29 8.59 -4.52
C ALA A 24 -16.92 7.96 -4.36
N GLN A 25 -16.69 7.24 -3.26
CA GLN A 25 -15.47 6.47 -3.08
C GLN A 25 -15.41 5.52 -4.27
N GLU A 26 -14.35 5.63 -5.08
CA GLU A 26 -14.19 4.72 -6.20
C GLU A 26 -14.10 3.30 -5.65
N ALA A 27 -15.04 2.47 -6.09
CA ALA A 27 -15.04 1.07 -5.73
C ALA A 27 -13.97 0.38 -6.58
N TYR A 28 -13.07 -0.36 -5.93
CA TYR A 28 -12.16 -1.27 -6.60
C TYR A 28 -12.43 -2.70 -6.16
N ARG A 29 -11.92 -3.66 -6.92
CA ARG A 29 -11.89 -5.07 -6.57
C ARG A 29 -10.54 -5.68 -6.87
N VAL A 30 -10.20 -6.73 -6.11
CA VAL A 30 -9.16 -7.69 -6.48
C VAL A 30 -9.83 -8.93 -7.04
N VAL A 31 -9.38 -9.38 -8.20
CA VAL A 31 -9.78 -10.66 -8.80
C VAL A 31 -8.58 -11.60 -8.79
N GLN A 32 -8.74 -12.79 -8.21
CA GLN A 32 -7.72 -13.84 -8.19
C GLN A 32 -8.37 -15.20 -8.41
N ASP A 33 -7.93 -15.93 -9.44
CA ASP A 33 -8.48 -17.24 -9.81
C ASP A 33 -10.02 -17.27 -9.90
N GLY A 34 -10.59 -16.19 -10.45
CA GLY A 34 -12.05 -16.00 -10.58
C GLY A 34 -12.78 -15.58 -9.30
N ASN A 35 -12.12 -15.54 -8.14
CA ASN A 35 -12.69 -14.97 -6.91
C ASN A 35 -12.60 -13.45 -6.96
N CYS A 36 -13.69 -12.78 -6.59
CA CYS A 36 -13.78 -11.33 -6.52
C CYS A 36 -13.85 -10.90 -5.05
N THR A 37 -12.96 -10.00 -4.66
CA THR A 37 -12.94 -9.38 -3.32
C THR A 37 -13.03 -7.86 -3.48
N PRO A 38 -13.96 -7.17 -2.79
CA PRO A 38 -13.94 -5.71 -2.71
C PRO A 38 -12.62 -5.18 -2.15
N LEU A 39 -12.09 -4.13 -2.78
CA LEU A 39 -10.89 -3.42 -2.36
C LEU A 39 -11.24 -1.94 -2.13
N VAL A 40 -11.76 -1.65 -0.95
CA VAL A 40 -12.00 -0.29 -0.47
C VAL A 40 -10.64 0.36 -0.15
N PRO A 41 -10.27 1.50 -0.79
CA PRO A 41 -9.04 2.21 -0.49
C PRO A 41 -8.99 2.72 0.95
N LEU A 42 -7.85 2.55 1.60
CA LEU A 42 -7.58 3.12 2.92
C LEU A 42 -7.49 4.65 2.78
N GLN A 43 -8.28 5.36 3.57
CA GLN A 43 -8.31 6.83 3.55
C GLN A 43 -7.26 7.38 4.50
N GLY A 44 -6.48 8.37 4.05
CA GLY A 44 -5.48 9.02 4.89
C GLY A 44 -5.54 10.55 4.81
N ASP A 45 -5.00 11.18 5.85
CA ASP A 45 -5.05 12.64 6.02
C ASP A 45 -3.79 13.36 5.51
N VAL A 46 -2.81 12.61 4.99
CA VAL A 46 -1.53 13.12 4.49
C VAL A 46 -1.25 12.61 3.06
N PRO A 47 -0.36 13.24 2.28
CA PRO A 47 0.08 12.66 1.01
C PRO A 47 0.72 11.28 1.21
N VAL A 48 0.61 10.39 0.22
CA VAL A 48 1.10 9.01 0.32
C VAL A 48 2.61 8.92 0.60
N GLU A 49 3.38 9.89 0.13
CA GLU A 49 4.82 10.01 0.37
C GLU A 49 5.14 10.27 1.85
N GLU A 50 4.30 11.06 2.52
CA GLU A 50 4.39 11.33 3.96
C GLU A 50 3.84 10.16 4.76
N PHE A 51 2.75 9.55 4.31
CA PHE A 51 2.22 8.32 4.91
C PHE A 51 3.29 7.20 4.94
N TYR A 52 4.00 7.01 3.83
CA TYR A 52 5.08 6.02 3.75
C TYR A 52 6.34 6.49 4.48
N THR A 53 6.72 7.75 4.29
CA THR A 53 7.97 8.38 4.77
C THR A 53 9.18 7.44 4.59
N TYR A 54 9.66 7.38 3.33
CA TYR A 54 10.92 6.72 3.01
C TYR A 54 12.05 7.74 2.93
N ASN A 55 13.04 7.62 3.80
CA ASN A 55 14.11 8.63 3.96
C ASN A 55 15.52 8.08 3.73
N ALA A 56 15.66 6.99 2.98
CA ALA A 56 16.98 6.50 2.58
C ALA A 56 17.62 7.40 1.51
N PRO A 57 18.96 7.42 1.41
CA PRO A 57 19.95 6.84 2.32
C PRO A 57 20.26 7.78 3.49
N LYS A 58 19.42 8.79 3.76
CA LYS A 58 19.73 9.86 4.71
C LYS A 58 19.60 9.40 6.16
N THR A 59 18.57 8.64 6.48
CA THR A 59 18.28 8.27 7.88
C THR A 59 17.84 6.82 8.08
N HIS A 60 17.02 6.25 7.19
CA HIS A 60 16.44 4.91 7.35
C HIS A 60 16.20 4.21 6.00
N TYR A 61 16.58 2.94 5.90
CA TYR A 61 16.33 2.05 4.75
C TYR A 61 15.03 1.26 4.92
N SER A 62 13.97 1.95 5.36
CA SER A 62 12.64 1.37 5.61
C SER A 62 11.58 2.47 5.60
N GLY A 63 10.31 2.10 5.40
CA GLY A 63 9.18 3.00 5.63
C GLY A 63 9.06 3.34 7.11
N THR A 64 8.97 4.63 7.44
CA THR A 64 9.01 5.13 8.83
C THR A 64 7.83 6.01 9.22
N GLY A 65 6.91 6.27 8.29
CA GLY A 65 5.70 7.06 8.54
C GLY A 65 4.60 6.23 9.18
N ASP A 66 3.36 6.67 8.97
CA ASP A 66 2.15 5.96 9.43
C ASP A 66 2.03 4.55 8.83
N ILE A 67 2.73 4.27 7.72
CA ILE A 67 2.88 2.92 7.13
C ILE A 67 3.34 1.87 8.15
N VAL A 68 4.07 2.26 9.21
CA VAL A 68 4.57 1.34 10.24
C VAL A 68 3.45 0.51 10.86
N ALA A 69 2.26 1.08 11.03
CA ALA A 69 1.10 0.35 11.58
C ALA A 69 0.60 -0.78 10.66
N LEU A 70 0.95 -0.75 9.37
CA LEU A 70 0.52 -1.71 8.36
C LEU A 70 1.58 -2.77 8.03
N GLN A 71 2.76 -2.68 8.63
CA GLN A 71 3.85 -3.63 8.43
C GLN A 71 3.59 -4.96 9.14
N ASP A 72 4.19 -6.04 8.63
CA ASP A 72 4.16 -7.36 9.26
C ASP A 72 5.42 -8.13 8.89
N PRO A 73 6.16 -8.67 9.87
CA PRO A 73 7.49 -9.23 9.63
C PRO A 73 7.49 -10.45 8.68
N HIS A 74 6.35 -11.11 8.48
CA HIS A 74 6.22 -12.32 7.67
C HIS A 74 5.24 -12.17 6.50
N ALA A 75 4.78 -10.95 6.21
CA ALA A 75 3.87 -10.71 5.10
C ALA A 75 4.44 -9.73 4.07
N SER A 76 4.00 -9.94 2.84
CA SER A 76 3.97 -8.91 1.81
C SER A 76 2.55 -8.37 1.72
N ARG A 77 2.38 -7.05 1.74
CA ARG A 77 1.07 -6.41 1.71
C ARG A 77 0.96 -5.42 0.57
N LEU A 78 -0.23 -5.37 -0.02
CA LEU A 78 -0.61 -4.31 -0.94
C LEU A 78 -1.94 -3.70 -0.55
N PHE A 79 -2.17 -2.45 -0.92
CA PHE A 79 -3.45 -1.78 -0.73
C PHE A 79 -3.56 -0.54 -1.59
N LEU A 80 -4.78 -0.04 -1.74
CA LEU A 80 -5.03 1.28 -2.29
C LEU A 80 -5.07 2.29 -1.16
N TYR A 81 -4.40 3.42 -1.35
CA TYR A 81 -4.37 4.56 -0.45
C TYR A 81 -4.93 5.78 -1.15
N THR A 82 -5.91 6.46 -0.56
CA THR A 82 -6.40 7.75 -1.05
C THR A 82 -6.00 8.84 -0.07
N GLY A 83 -5.19 9.79 -0.55
CA GLY A 83 -4.72 10.94 0.23
C GLY A 83 -5.77 12.06 0.33
N PRO A 84 -5.44 13.16 1.04
CA PRO A 84 -6.35 14.28 1.29
C PRO A 84 -6.70 15.08 0.03
N ASP A 85 -5.92 14.94 -1.04
CA ASP A 85 -6.19 15.52 -2.37
C ASP A 85 -7.13 14.64 -3.22
N GLY A 86 -7.54 13.47 -2.71
CA GLY A 86 -8.33 12.48 -3.43
C GLY A 86 -7.54 11.62 -4.41
N VAL A 87 -6.20 11.75 -4.46
CA VAL A 87 -5.36 10.94 -5.34
C VAL A 87 -5.21 9.53 -4.76
N THR A 88 -5.60 8.53 -5.56
CA THR A 88 -5.45 7.12 -5.21
C THR A 88 -4.12 6.56 -5.71
N SER A 89 -3.45 5.81 -4.83
CA SER A 89 -2.14 5.18 -5.05
C SER A 89 -2.21 3.69 -4.71
N LEU A 90 -1.47 2.86 -5.42
CA LEU A 90 -1.18 1.48 -5.05
C LEU A 90 0.10 1.45 -4.22
N VAL A 91 -0.01 0.93 -3.00
CA VAL A 91 1.10 0.84 -2.04
C VAL A 91 1.49 -0.62 -1.88
N PHE A 92 2.80 -0.87 -1.87
CA PHE A 92 3.42 -2.14 -1.52
C PHE A 92 4.27 -1.95 -0.27
N VAL A 93 4.13 -2.85 0.69
CA VAL A 93 5.00 -2.89 1.88
C VAL A 93 5.34 -4.33 2.21
N HIS A 94 6.63 -4.59 2.41
CA HIS A 94 7.17 -5.91 2.67
C HIS A 94 7.86 -5.94 4.02
N GLY A 95 7.54 -6.92 4.86
CA GLY A 95 8.19 -7.08 6.15
C GLY A 95 7.81 -6.00 7.17
N MET A 96 8.68 -5.86 8.18
CA MET A 96 8.51 -4.89 9.26
C MET A 96 9.86 -4.36 9.75
N ALA A 97 9.93 -3.05 9.91
CA ALA A 97 11.04 -2.38 10.54
C ALA A 97 10.97 -2.62 12.05
N GLN A 98 11.90 -3.42 12.57
CA GLN A 98 12.00 -3.74 13.98
C GLN A 98 13.46 -3.86 14.39
N ARG A 99 13.91 -2.95 15.27
CA ARG A 99 15.30 -2.92 15.73
C ARG A 99 15.56 -3.81 16.94
N GLU A 100 14.56 -3.94 17.81
CA GLU A 100 14.64 -4.77 19.01
C GLU A 100 14.10 -6.15 18.68
N ASP A 101 14.93 -7.20 18.81
CA ASP A 101 14.63 -8.58 18.40
C ASP A 101 14.15 -8.69 16.94
N PRO A 102 15.02 -8.32 15.97
CA PRO A 102 14.66 -8.26 14.57
C PRO A 102 14.23 -9.65 14.07
N VAL A 103 13.09 -9.68 13.38
CA VAL A 103 12.53 -10.86 12.70
C VAL A 103 12.18 -10.53 11.25
N GLY A 104 11.81 -11.54 10.47
CA GLY A 104 11.44 -11.37 9.06
C GLY A 104 12.63 -11.36 8.11
N GLY A 105 12.60 -10.45 7.14
CA GLY A 105 13.45 -10.47 5.95
C GLY A 105 12.81 -11.27 4.81
N GLY A 106 13.29 -11.06 3.59
CA GLY A 106 12.76 -11.80 2.45
C GLY A 106 13.10 -11.18 1.10
N SER A 107 12.39 -11.70 0.10
CA SER A 107 12.44 -11.22 -1.27
C SER A 107 11.06 -11.37 -1.90
N ALA A 108 10.67 -10.38 -2.69
CA ALA A 108 9.44 -10.36 -3.47
C ALA A 108 9.77 -9.86 -4.89
N SER A 109 9.09 -10.40 -5.90
CA SER A 109 9.26 -9.97 -7.29
C SER A 109 7.90 -9.83 -7.94
N PHE A 110 7.57 -8.64 -8.42
CA PHE A 110 6.31 -8.35 -9.10
C PHE A 110 6.55 -7.90 -10.53
N VAL A 111 5.78 -8.46 -11.46
CA VAL A 111 5.56 -7.90 -12.80
C VAL A 111 4.18 -7.25 -12.81
N ILE A 112 4.16 -5.94 -12.95
CA ILE A 112 2.97 -5.09 -12.90
C ILE A 112 2.65 -4.64 -14.32
N LYS A 113 1.47 -4.99 -14.83
CA LYS A 113 1.02 -4.69 -16.19
C LYS A 113 -0.24 -3.84 -16.16
N GLY A 114 -0.47 -3.06 -17.22
CA GLY A 114 -1.64 -2.18 -17.31
C GLY A 114 -1.51 -0.92 -16.47
N VAL A 115 -0.27 -0.51 -16.17
CA VAL A 115 -0.01 0.72 -15.43
C VAL A 115 -0.51 1.92 -16.26
N PRO A 116 -1.36 2.79 -15.68
CA PRO A 116 -1.82 3.99 -16.39
C PRO A 116 -0.65 4.89 -16.78
N PRO A 117 -0.65 5.54 -17.96
CA PRO A 117 0.42 6.44 -18.37
C PRO A 117 0.60 7.66 -17.45
N SER A 118 -0.44 8.00 -16.67
CA SER A 118 -0.44 9.07 -15.68
C SER A 118 0.12 8.65 -14.32
N ALA A 119 0.36 7.35 -14.12
CA ALA A 119 0.89 6.83 -12.87
C ALA A 119 2.41 7.03 -12.76
N GLU A 120 2.87 7.31 -11.55
CA GLU A 120 4.29 7.55 -11.28
C GLU A 120 4.72 6.91 -9.95
N TRP A 121 5.98 6.51 -9.87
CA TRP A 121 6.54 6.00 -8.62
C TRP A 121 6.82 7.15 -7.66
N ALA A 122 5.96 7.32 -6.66
CA ALA A 122 6.13 8.31 -5.60
C ALA A 122 7.13 7.85 -4.53
N VAL A 123 7.25 6.53 -4.34
CA VAL A 123 8.25 5.89 -3.48
C VAL A 123 8.84 4.69 -4.21
N ARG A 124 10.17 4.61 -4.19
CA ARG A 124 10.95 3.45 -4.63
C ARG A 124 11.99 3.18 -3.55
N ASP A 125 11.75 2.13 -2.77
CA ASP A 125 12.74 1.66 -1.81
C ASP A 125 14.00 1.20 -2.58
N ASP A 126 15.14 1.34 -1.91
CA ASP A 126 16.48 1.09 -2.44
C ASP A 126 16.84 1.77 -3.78
N ASP A 127 16.11 2.80 -4.25
CA ASP A 127 16.47 3.62 -5.42
C ASP A 127 17.44 4.76 -5.09
N TYR A 128 18.57 4.38 -4.51
CA TYR A 128 19.72 5.25 -4.33
C TYR A 128 20.95 4.53 -4.86
N GLY A 129 21.81 5.22 -5.61
CA GLY A 129 23.06 4.64 -6.07
C GLY A 129 23.95 4.19 -4.90
N SER A 130 25.21 3.88 -5.18
CA SER A 130 26.19 3.57 -4.12
C SER A 130 26.41 4.76 -3.18
N VAL A 131 26.08 4.63 -1.89
CA VAL A 131 26.27 5.67 -0.86
C VAL A 131 27.05 5.12 0.34
N MET A 132 28.09 5.86 0.75
CA MET A 132 28.83 5.58 1.98
C MET A 132 28.07 6.13 3.19
N THR A 133 27.80 5.28 4.18
CA THR A 133 27.33 5.72 5.50
C THR A 133 28.31 5.29 6.59
N THR A 134 28.10 5.81 7.80
CA THR A 134 28.88 5.42 8.98
C THR A 134 28.00 4.59 9.90
N SER A 135 28.45 3.40 10.31
CA SER A 135 27.76 2.57 11.29
C SER A 135 27.70 3.27 12.66
N PRO A 136 26.82 2.84 13.58
CA PRO A 136 26.84 3.33 14.96
C PRO A 136 28.20 3.19 15.65
N GLU A 137 29.01 2.21 15.24
CA GLU A 137 30.37 1.92 15.74
C GLU A 137 31.47 2.71 15.02
N GLY A 138 31.13 3.54 14.03
CA GLY A 138 32.07 4.39 13.31
C GLY A 138 32.66 3.78 12.02
N GLU A 139 32.21 2.60 11.60
CA GLU A 139 32.70 1.94 10.38
C GLU A 139 32.08 2.55 9.12
N GLN A 140 32.87 2.73 8.06
CA GLN A 140 32.36 3.16 6.76
C GLN A 140 31.72 1.98 6.03
N ILE A 141 30.40 2.03 5.82
CA ILE A 141 29.62 1.00 5.12
C ILE A 141 29.22 1.53 3.75
N LEU A 142 29.53 0.77 2.70
CA LEU A 142 28.97 1.03 1.38
C LEU A 142 27.57 0.42 1.30
N ASN A 143 26.56 1.27 1.18
CA ASN A 143 25.20 0.85 0.87
C ASN A 143 25.00 0.96 -0.63
N THR A 144 24.45 -0.08 -1.21
CA THR A 144 24.18 -0.17 -2.64
C THR A 144 22.72 -0.54 -2.80
N GLN A 145 22.03 0.07 -3.77
CA GLN A 145 20.78 -0.46 -4.29
C GLN A 145 20.88 -1.96 -4.52
N LEU A 146 20.03 -2.73 -3.85
CA LEU A 146 19.88 -4.17 -4.07
C LEU A 146 18.66 -4.49 -4.91
N ASP A 147 17.64 -3.65 -4.80
CA ASP A 147 16.43 -3.76 -5.58
C ASP A 147 16.69 -3.56 -7.07
N GLN A 148 15.93 -4.30 -7.87
CA GLN A 148 16.05 -4.26 -9.32
C GLN A 148 14.75 -3.74 -9.91
N TRP A 149 14.86 -2.58 -10.56
CA TRP A 149 13.77 -1.87 -11.19
C TRP A 149 13.95 -1.93 -12.72
N ASP A 150 12.97 -2.51 -13.40
CA ASP A 150 12.84 -2.46 -14.86
C ASP A 150 11.50 -1.80 -15.19
N ILE A 151 11.56 -0.54 -15.63
CA ILE A 151 10.39 0.33 -15.80
C ILE A 151 10.22 0.61 -17.30
N GLU A 152 9.17 0.03 -17.88
CA GLU A 152 8.68 0.37 -19.21
C GLU A 152 7.38 1.19 -19.10
N GLU A 153 6.83 1.65 -20.23
CA GLU A 153 5.67 2.55 -20.22
C GLU A 153 4.42 1.95 -19.57
N THR A 154 4.13 0.68 -19.80
CA THR A 154 2.88 0.01 -19.34
C THR A 154 3.11 -1.28 -18.56
N GLN A 155 4.38 -1.68 -18.45
CA GLN A 155 4.82 -2.86 -17.72
C GLN A 155 6.03 -2.49 -16.87
N MET A 156 6.05 -2.95 -15.63
CA MET A 156 7.12 -2.70 -14.69
C MET A 156 7.47 -4.00 -13.99
N THR A 157 8.75 -4.33 -13.89
CA THR A 157 9.23 -5.43 -13.06
C THR A 157 10.02 -4.85 -11.90
N VAL A 158 9.65 -5.23 -10.69
CA VAL A 158 10.37 -4.81 -9.48
C VAL A 158 10.72 -6.04 -8.67
N ASN A 159 11.99 -6.14 -8.27
CA ASN A 159 12.49 -7.18 -7.40
C ASN A 159 13.03 -6.52 -6.14
N TRP A 160 12.42 -6.86 -5.00
CA TRP A 160 12.77 -6.36 -3.68
C TRP A 160 13.57 -7.38 -2.89
N THR A 161 14.47 -6.92 -2.03
CA THR A 161 15.04 -7.76 -0.98
C THR A 161 15.44 -6.96 0.25
N TRP A 162 14.98 -7.43 1.41
CA TRP A 162 15.24 -6.78 2.69
C TRP A 162 15.78 -7.76 3.72
N GLY A 163 16.61 -7.22 4.62
CA GLY A 163 17.15 -7.94 5.77
C GLY A 163 16.12 -8.08 6.89
N THR A 164 16.43 -8.97 7.83
CA THR A 164 15.70 -9.10 9.09
C THR A 164 15.58 -7.75 9.80
N GLY A 165 14.39 -7.42 10.29
CA GLY A 165 14.11 -6.15 10.98
C GLY A 165 14.07 -4.90 10.10
N ASN A 166 14.06 -5.04 8.77
CA ASN A 166 13.84 -3.95 7.82
C ASN A 166 12.55 -4.19 7.03
N THR A 167 12.09 -3.13 6.35
CA THR A 167 11.07 -3.26 5.30
C THR A 167 11.66 -3.06 3.93
N ASP A 168 10.83 -3.38 2.95
CA ASP A 168 10.97 -2.94 1.58
C ASP A 168 9.62 -2.46 1.03
N GLY A 169 9.60 -1.90 -0.18
CA GLY A 169 8.34 -1.63 -0.87
C GLY A 169 8.35 -0.42 -1.79
N ALA A 170 7.15 0.04 -2.14
CA ALA A 170 6.99 1.06 -3.16
C ALA A 170 5.60 1.69 -3.15
N VAL A 171 5.48 2.84 -3.82
CA VAL A 171 4.20 3.50 -4.04
C VAL A 171 4.08 3.91 -5.52
N LEU A 172 3.07 3.37 -6.19
CA LEU A 172 2.65 3.78 -7.53
C LEU A 172 1.43 4.71 -7.38
N LYS A 173 1.66 6.01 -7.57
CA LYS A 173 0.67 7.08 -7.38
C LYS A 173 -0.09 7.35 -8.67
N ASN A 174 -1.27 7.96 -8.52
CA ASN A 174 -2.09 8.54 -9.59
C ASN A 174 -2.78 7.49 -10.47
N LEU A 175 -3.69 6.72 -9.85
CA LEU A 175 -4.47 5.67 -10.51
C LEU A 175 -5.85 6.13 -11.03
N ALA A 176 -6.05 7.44 -11.23
CA ALA A 176 -7.36 7.99 -11.59
C ALA A 176 -7.91 7.44 -12.93
N ASP A 177 -7.04 7.10 -13.88
CA ASP A 177 -7.41 6.55 -15.19
C ASP A 177 -7.18 5.03 -15.27
N LEU A 178 -7.25 4.33 -14.13
CA LEU A 178 -7.01 2.89 -14.08
C LEU A 178 -8.15 2.11 -14.76
N ASP A 179 -7.82 1.39 -15.83
CA ASP A 179 -8.69 0.34 -16.38
C ASP A 179 -8.55 -0.94 -15.56
N ALA A 180 -7.34 -1.52 -15.55
CA ALA A 180 -6.99 -2.69 -14.74
C ALA A 180 -5.47 -2.81 -14.63
N ILE A 181 -4.98 -3.17 -13.44
CA ILE A 181 -3.59 -3.58 -13.21
C ILE A 181 -3.55 -5.09 -12.97
N VAL A 182 -2.66 -5.79 -13.65
CA VAL A 182 -2.36 -7.21 -13.39
C VAL A 182 -1.02 -7.30 -12.67
N ILE A 183 -0.97 -8.05 -11.57
CA ILE A 183 0.26 -8.27 -10.80
C ILE A 183 0.59 -9.76 -10.80
N GLU A 184 1.61 -10.14 -11.56
CA GLU A 184 2.24 -11.45 -11.47
C GLU A 184 3.25 -11.38 -10.33
N ASN A 185 3.23 -12.37 -9.43
CA ASN A 185 4.01 -12.33 -8.20
C ASN A 185 4.86 -13.58 -8.01
N SER A 186 6.01 -13.39 -7.39
CA SER A 186 6.89 -14.44 -6.93
C SER A 186 7.48 -14.03 -5.59
N PHE A 187 7.72 -15.01 -4.73
CA PHE A 187 8.22 -14.80 -3.38
C PHE A 187 9.27 -15.84 -3.05
N ASN A 188 10.14 -15.53 -2.09
CA ASN A 188 11.15 -16.47 -1.59
C ASN A 188 11.98 -17.06 -2.74
N GLU A 189 12.19 -18.38 -2.75
CA GLU A 189 13.03 -19.11 -3.72
C GLU A 189 12.67 -18.86 -5.19
N ASP A 190 11.43 -18.44 -5.46
CA ASP A 190 10.96 -18.15 -6.83
C ASP A 190 11.34 -16.74 -7.30
N THR A 191 12.01 -15.93 -6.46
CA THR A 191 12.47 -14.58 -6.82
C THR A 191 13.92 -14.54 -7.27
N PRO A 192 14.30 -13.59 -8.16
CA PRO A 192 15.70 -13.43 -8.57
C PRO A 192 16.66 -13.02 -7.45
N LEU A 193 16.17 -12.43 -6.34
CA LEU A 193 17.02 -11.88 -5.28
C LEU A 193 17.17 -12.78 -4.04
N TYR A 194 16.42 -13.88 -3.97
CA TYR A 194 16.40 -14.75 -2.80
C TYR A 194 17.77 -15.32 -2.43
N GLY A 195 18.13 -15.16 -1.16
CA GLY A 195 19.37 -15.71 -0.61
C GLY A 195 20.66 -15.10 -1.18
N LYS A 196 20.57 -14.08 -2.06
CA LYS A 196 21.77 -13.43 -2.63
C LYS A 196 22.46 -12.52 -1.62
N LYS A 197 21.69 -11.72 -0.90
CA LYS A 197 22.20 -10.79 0.11
C LYS A 197 21.53 -11.01 1.46
N TYR A 198 20.21 -11.09 1.46
CA TYR A 198 19.42 -11.30 2.65
C TYR A 198 18.73 -12.66 2.65
N THR A 199 18.43 -13.11 3.86
CA THR A 199 17.67 -14.32 4.13
C THR A 199 16.39 -13.95 4.85
N GLY A 200 15.43 -14.86 4.83
CA GLY A 200 14.13 -14.66 5.45
C GLY A 200 13.07 -15.37 4.63
N LYS A 201 11.82 -15.25 5.05
CA LYS A 201 10.70 -15.88 4.36
C LYS A 201 9.45 -15.03 4.50
N VAL A 202 8.83 -14.77 3.36
CA VAL A 202 7.46 -14.27 3.25
C VAL A 202 6.53 -15.48 3.35
N ASP A 203 5.70 -15.50 4.38
CA ASP A 203 4.75 -16.60 4.62
C ASP A 203 3.34 -16.26 4.13
N ARG A 204 3.03 -14.96 3.97
CA ARG A 204 1.70 -14.49 3.54
C ARG A 204 1.82 -13.38 2.52
N TRP A 205 0.86 -13.35 1.60
CA TRP A 205 0.59 -12.21 0.75
C TRP A 205 -0.84 -11.76 0.97
N GLU A 206 -1.04 -10.47 1.22
CA GLU A 206 -2.33 -9.93 1.69
C GLU A 206 -2.66 -8.63 0.95
N ALA A 207 -3.95 -8.44 0.63
CA ALA A 207 -4.50 -7.13 0.31
C ALA A 207 -5.10 -6.52 1.58
N LEU A 208 -4.74 -5.28 1.92
CA LEU A 208 -5.41 -4.54 2.99
C LEU A 208 -6.55 -3.71 2.43
N THR A 209 -7.68 -3.69 3.12
CA THR A 209 -8.87 -2.96 2.69
C THR A 209 -9.72 -2.46 3.86
N GLY A 210 -10.47 -1.39 3.63
CA GLY A 210 -11.43 -0.87 4.61
C GLY A 210 -10.89 0.31 5.41
N ASP A 211 -10.98 0.22 6.73
CA ASP A 211 -10.61 1.30 7.65
C ASP A 211 -9.08 1.35 7.85
N MET A 212 -8.49 2.55 7.83
CA MET A 212 -7.03 2.70 7.98
C MET A 212 -6.53 2.30 9.38
N ALA A 213 -7.33 2.48 10.43
CA ALA A 213 -6.93 2.19 11.80
C ALA A 213 -7.03 0.69 12.14
N ASP A 214 -7.89 -0.05 11.43
CA ASP A 214 -8.06 -1.50 11.57
C ASP A 214 -8.44 -2.12 10.22
N PRO A 215 -7.48 -2.19 9.27
CA PRO A 215 -7.78 -2.69 7.94
C PRO A 215 -7.99 -4.19 7.96
N GLN A 216 -8.93 -4.66 7.16
CA GLN A 216 -9.09 -6.07 6.91
C GLN A 216 -7.94 -6.57 6.03
N ALA A 217 -7.21 -7.58 6.50
CA ALA A 217 -6.27 -8.34 5.68
C ALA A 217 -7.00 -9.46 4.93
N VAL A 218 -7.03 -9.36 3.61
CA VAL A 218 -7.56 -10.40 2.71
C VAL A 218 -6.39 -11.23 2.21
N PRO A 219 -6.35 -12.55 2.47
CA PRO A 219 -5.28 -13.41 1.98
C PRO A 219 -5.34 -13.52 0.45
N LEU A 220 -4.16 -13.48 -0.16
CA LEU A 220 -3.95 -13.70 -1.59
C LEU A 220 -3.06 -14.94 -1.79
N GLU A 221 -3.34 -15.68 -2.85
CA GLU A 221 -2.56 -16.87 -3.21
C GLU A 221 -1.22 -16.46 -3.82
N MET A 222 -0.13 -16.93 -3.21
CA MET A 222 1.24 -16.68 -3.68
C MET A 222 1.50 -17.47 -4.97
N GLY A 223 2.17 -16.84 -5.94
CA GLY A 223 2.44 -17.41 -7.27
C GLY A 223 1.26 -17.35 -8.24
N VAL A 224 0.09 -16.86 -7.80
CA VAL A 224 -1.11 -16.70 -8.65
C VAL A 224 -1.34 -15.21 -8.93
N PRO A 225 -1.41 -14.78 -10.20
CA PRO A 225 -1.60 -13.37 -10.52
C PRO A 225 -2.92 -12.82 -9.99
N ILE A 226 -2.93 -11.53 -9.63
CA ILE A 226 -4.16 -10.79 -9.31
C ILE A 226 -4.45 -9.75 -10.38
N THR A 227 -5.72 -9.36 -10.50
CA THR A 227 -6.15 -8.16 -11.23
C THR A 227 -6.79 -7.18 -10.26
N ILE A 228 -6.35 -5.93 -10.27
CA ILE A 228 -6.96 -4.80 -9.53
C ILE A 228 -7.64 -3.90 -10.55
N GLU A 229 -8.93 -3.64 -10.37
CA GLU A 229 -9.71 -2.85 -11.33
C GLU A 229 -10.88 -2.13 -10.65
N PRO A 230 -11.37 -1.01 -11.21
CA PRO A 230 -12.57 -0.34 -10.71
C PRO A 230 -13.83 -1.20 -10.85
N GLY A 231 -14.76 -1.01 -9.93
CA GLY A 231 -16.08 -1.64 -9.86
C GLY A 231 -16.27 -2.49 -8.61
N SER A 232 -17.43 -3.16 -8.55
CA SER A 232 -17.82 -3.99 -7.42
C SER A 232 -17.74 -5.48 -7.75
N CYS A 233 -17.74 -6.29 -6.70
CA CYS A 233 -18.32 -7.64 -6.74
C CYS A 233 -19.85 -7.53 -6.54
#